data_AF-A0A3B8R745-F1
#
_entry.id   AF-A0A3B8R745-F1
#
_cell.length_a   1.000
_cell.length_b   1.000
_cell.length_c   1.000
_cell.angle_alpha   90.00
_cell.angle_beta   90.00
_cell.angle_gamma   90.00
#
_symmetry.space_group_name_H-M   'P 1'
#
loop_
_entity.id
_entity.type
_entity.pdbx_description
1 polymer ?
#
loop_
_entity_poly.entity_id
_entity_poly.type
_entity_poly.pdbx_seq_one_letter_code
_entity_poly.pdbx_strand_id
1 'polypeptide(L)'
;MLLSFMLCSGLHAASPATSVPFGPESFQTFVDQKQSSILVFSARYCAHCPAVVRSLAKQRGQLPNPPQLLVVMIDELPTATEKKSSYSDVDRLMVFQGNEMAIRFSVNPSWRGLTPFVTLINKAGEVTYFNGEPPARALRAWLDREAR
;
A
#
# COMPACT_ATOMS: atom_id res chain seq x y z
N MET A 1 0.44 -47.48 41.63
CA MET A 1 1.14 -47.26 40.34
C MET A 1 0.13 -47.60 39.26
N LEU A 2 -0.25 -46.78 38.28
CA LEU A 2 0.45 -45.69 37.59
C LEU A 2 -0.53 -44.54 37.27
N LEU A 3 -0.02 -43.29 37.35
CA LEU A 3 -0.61 -42.10 36.74
C LEU A 3 -0.37 -42.12 35.23
N SER A 4 -1.40 -41.91 34.42
CA SER A 4 -1.25 -41.57 33.00
C SER A 4 -1.53 -40.09 32.80
N PHE A 5 -0.46 -39.30 32.65
CA PHE A 5 -0.50 -37.93 32.16
C PHE A 5 -0.63 -37.95 30.63
N MET A 6 -1.79 -37.57 30.10
CA MET A 6 -1.96 -37.33 28.66
C MET A 6 -1.53 -35.88 28.36
N LEU A 7 -0.35 -35.70 27.75
CA LEU A 7 0.09 -34.40 27.22
C LEU A 7 -0.67 -34.10 25.93
N CYS A 8 -1.66 -33.23 25.98
CA CYS A 8 -2.16 -32.55 24.79
C CYS A 8 -1.10 -31.54 24.32
N SER A 9 -0.36 -31.91 23.27
CA SER A 9 0.49 -30.96 22.54
C SER A 9 -0.40 -29.95 21.84
N GLY A 10 -0.44 -28.72 22.34
CA GLY A 10 -1.13 -27.62 21.67
C GLY A 10 -0.40 -27.27 20.38
N LEU A 11 -1.04 -27.51 19.23
CA LEU A 11 -0.65 -26.85 17.99
C LEU A 11 -0.80 -25.34 18.19
N HIS A 12 0.32 -24.63 18.25
CA HIS A 12 0.32 -23.18 18.04
C HIS A 12 -0.02 -22.93 16.57
N ALA A 13 -1.30 -22.68 16.29
CA ALA A 13 -1.70 -22.08 15.04
C ALA A 13 -1.04 -20.70 14.96
N ALA A 14 -0.15 -20.50 13.99
CA ALA A 14 0.37 -19.18 13.69
C ALA A 14 -0.83 -18.29 13.34
N SER A 15 -1.06 -17.22 14.11
CA SER A 15 -2.08 -16.24 13.76
C SER A 15 -1.79 -15.75 12.35
N PRO A 16 -2.76 -15.84 11.40
CA PRO A 16 -2.56 -15.25 10.09
C PRO A 16 -2.25 -13.77 10.31
N ALA A 17 -1.17 -13.28 9.72
CA ALA A 17 -0.87 -11.86 9.74
C ALA A 17 -2.11 -11.11 9.24
N THR A 18 -2.75 -10.33 10.11
CA THR A 18 -4.01 -9.67 9.77
C THR A 18 -3.72 -8.65 8.67
N SER A 19 -3.98 -9.03 7.43
CA SER A 19 -3.90 -8.14 6.28
C SER A 19 -4.92 -7.03 6.46
N VAL A 20 -4.52 -5.78 6.22
CA VAL A 20 -5.49 -4.66 6.17
C VAL A 20 -6.23 -4.75 4.83
N PRO A 21 -7.56 -4.94 4.82
CA PRO A 21 -8.30 -5.04 3.58
C PRO A 21 -8.45 -3.67 2.89
N PHE A 22 -8.47 -3.69 1.55
CA PHE A 22 -8.77 -2.56 0.70
C PHE A 22 -9.96 -2.91 -0.20
N GLY A 23 -11.12 -2.34 0.10
CA GLY A 23 -12.37 -2.54 -0.64
C GLY A 23 -12.81 -1.30 -1.42
N PRO A 24 -14.00 -1.32 -2.05
CA PRO A 24 -14.47 -0.23 -2.91
C PRO A 24 -14.52 1.14 -2.22
N GLU A 25 -14.87 1.18 -0.93
CA GLU A 25 -15.00 2.42 -0.15
C GLU A 25 -13.67 2.90 0.46
N SER A 26 -12.63 2.06 0.43
CA SER A 26 -11.37 2.36 1.10
C SER A 26 -10.67 3.58 0.52
N PHE A 27 -10.70 3.74 -0.81
CA PHE A 27 -10.05 4.87 -1.48
C PHE A 27 -10.65 6.22 -1.08
N GLN A 28 -11.99 6.31 -1.12
CA GLN A 28 -12.71 7.54 -0.81
C GLN A 28 -12.47 7.97 0.65
N THR A 29 -12.28 7.01 1.56
CA THR A 29 -11.92 7.31 2.95
C THR A 29 -10.62 8.12 3.07
N PHE A 30 -9.58 7.80 2.29
CA PHE A 30 -8.32 8.56 2.28
C PHE A 30 -8.50 9.98 1.74
N VAL A 31 -9.35 10.11 0.71
CA VAL A 31 -9.68 11.40 0.08
C VAL A 31 -10.47 12.29 1.05
N ASP A 32 -11.53 11.76 1.66
CA ASP A 32 -12.42 12.51 2.57
C ASP A 32 -11.70 12.93 3.86
N GLN A 33 -10.83 12.06 4.37
CA GLN A 33 -9.99 12.37 5.52
C GLN A 33 -8.84 13.35 5.19
N LYS A 34 -8.69 13.73 3.92
CA LYS A 34 -7.61 14.59 3.42
C LYS A 34 -6.24 14.11 3.88
N GLN A 35 -6.08 12.79 3.91
CA GLN A 35 -4.87 12.17 4.43
C GLN A 35 -3.77 12.30 3.38
N SER A 36 -2.81 13.21 3.64
CA SER A 36 -1.64 13.41 2.78
C SER A 36 -0.89 12.08 2.60
N SER A 37 -1.01 11.49 1.40
CA SER A 37 -0.59 10.12 1.17
C SER A 37 -0.23 9.84 -0.30
N ILE A 38 0.66 8.87 -0.44
CA ILE A 38 1.09 8.22 -1.68
C ILE A 38 0.57 6.79 -1.60
N LEU A 39 -0.44 6.43 -2.39
CA LEU A 39 -0.89 5.04 -2.52
C LEU A 39 -0.27 4.46 -3.78
N VAL A 40 0.38 3.30 -3.63
CA VAL A 40 0.92 2.53 -4.74
C VAL A 40 0.12 1.24 -4.86
N PHE A 41 -0.69 1.17 -5.90
CA PHE A 41 -1.36 -0.07 -6.30
C PHE A 41 -0.35 -0.95 -7.04
N SER A 42 -0.02 -2.08 -6.43
CA SER A 42 1.09 -2.97 -6.78
C SER A 42 0.59 -4.39 -6.98
N ALA A 43 1.43 -5.25 -7.56
CA ALA A 43 1.20 -6.69 -7.63
C ALA A 43 2.52 -7.44 -7.39
N ARG A 44 2.49 -8.68 -6.92
CA ARG A 44 3.69 -9.51 -6.81
C ARG A 44 4.27 -9.87 -8.17
N TYR A 45 3.42 -10.03 -9.19
CA TYR A 45 3.87 -10.28 -10.56
C TYR A 45 4.47 -9.03 -11.25
N CYS A 46 4.42 -7.86 -10.60
CA CYS A 46 4.95 -6.62 -11.15
C CYS A 46 6.43 -6.43 -10.79
N ALA A 47 7.33 -6.76 -11.72
CA ALA A 47 8.78 -6.65 -11.51
C ALA A 47 9.27 -5.22 -11.17
N HIS A 48 8.59 -4.18 -11.67
CA HIS A 48 9.00 -2.79 -11.46
C HIS A 48 8.45 -2.18 -10.16
N CYS A 49 7.38 -2.73 -9.59
CA CYS A 49 6.68 -2.13 -8.45
C CYS A 49 7.58 -1.94 -7.22
N PRO A 50 8.43 -2.92 -6.82
CA PRO A 50 9.38 -2.73 -5.71
C PRO A 50 10.32 -1.53 -5.87
N ALA A 51 10.80 -1.27 -7.09
CA ALA A 51 11.71 -0.16 -7.35
C ALA A 51 11.00 1.19 -7.18
N VAL A 52 9.78 1.31 -7.69
CA VAL A 52 8.95 2.52 -7.54
C VAL A 52 8.64 2.80 -6.07
N VAL A 53 8.24 1.79 -5.30
CA VAL A 53 7.98 1.94 -3.87
C VAL A 53 9.21 2.45 -3.12
N ARG A 54 10.39 1.86 -3.34
CA ARG A 54 11.63 2.33 -2.70
C ARG A 54 12.03 3.74 -3.13
N SER A 55 11.83 4.10 -4.39
CA SER A 55 12.07 5.47 -4.88
C SER A 55 11.19 6.47 -4.15
N LEU A 56 9.88 6.19 -4.06
CA LEU A 56 8.90 7.04 -3.37
C LEU A 56 9.21 7.16 -1.88
N ALA A 57 9.57 6.06 -1.21
CA ALA A 57 9.99 6.07 0.19
C ALA A 57 11.21 6.96 0.42
N LYS A 58 12.24 6.83 -0.43
CA LYS A 58 13.46 7.66 -0.37
C LYS A 58 13.16 9.14 -0.58
N GLN A 59 12.30 9.48 -1.53
CA GLN A 59 12.01 10.87 -1.86
C GLN A 59 11.15 11.56 -0.78
N ARG A 60 10.09 10.89 -0.30
CA ARG A 60 9.25 11.45 0.77
C ARG A 60 10.03 11.61 2.08
N GLY A 61 10.93 10.68 2.40
CA GLY A 61 11.70 10.67 3.64
C GLY A 61 12.69 11.83 3.80
N GLN A 62 12.82 12.69 2.80
CA GLN A 62 13.59 13.94 2.89
C GLN A 62 12.80 15.06 3.57
N LEU A 63 11.49 14.88 3.75
CA LEU A 63 10.63 15.84 4.45
C LEU A 63 10.62 15.58 5.95
N PRO A 64 10.52 16.62 6.80
CA PRO A 64 10.42 16.46 8.25
C PRO A 64 9.11 15.76 8.67
N ASN A 65 8.03 16.01 7.94
CA ASN A 65 6.72 15.38 8.12
C ASN A 65 6.30 14.75 6.79
N PRO A 66 6.79 13.55 6.46
CA PRO A 66 6.53 12.95 5.16
C PRO A 66 5.05 12.53 5.03
N PRO A 67 4.45 12.66 3.84
CA PRO A 67 3.14 12.04 3.55
C PRO A 67 3.22 10.53 3.73
N GLN A 68 2.10 9.88 4.05
CA GLN A 68 2.11 8.42 4.22
C GLN A 68 2.40 7.69 2.91
N LEU A 69 3.11 6.58 2.95
CA LEU A 69 3.31 5.66 1.82
C LEU A 69 2.58 4.37 2.13
N LEU A 70 1.51 4.13 1.36
CA LEU A 70 0.71 2.93 1.46
C LEU A 70 0.90 2.12 0.19
N VAL A 71 1.03 0.81 0.35
CA VAL A 71 1.08 -0.12 -0.78
C VAL A 71 -0.17 -1.00 -0.71
N VAL A 72 -0.90 -1.03 -1.81
CA VAL A 72 -2.10 -1.86 -1.98
C VAL A 72 -1.78 -2.95 -2.97
N MET A 73 -1.68 -4.19 -2.49
CA MET A 73 -1.49 -5.36 -3.35
C MET A 73 -2.82 -5.73 -3.99
N ILE A 74 -2.86 -5.78 -5.32
CA ILE A 74 -4.08 -6.14 -6.06
C ILE A 74 -4.26 -7.65 -6.19
N ASP A 75 -3.20 -8.43 -5.96
CA ASP A 75 -3.17 -9.88 -6.00
C ASP A 75 -3.08 -10.46 -4.58
N GLU A 76 -1.91 -10.42 -3.96
CA GLU A 76 -1.67 -11.00 -2.65
C GLU A 76 -0.58 -10.24 -1.88
N LEU A 77 -0.56 -10.39 -0.56
CA LEU A 77 0.46 -9.75 0.27
C LEU A 77 1.87 -10.27 -0.07
N PRO A 78 2.91 -9.41 0.02
CA PRO A 78 4.28 -9.86 -0.09
C PRO A 78 4.61 -10.86 1.03
N THR A 79 5.47 -11.82 0.72
CA THR A 79 6.11 -12.70 1.71
C THR A 79 6.89 -11.87 2.73
N ALA A 80 7.22 -12.48 3.88
CA ALA A 80 8.04 -11.81 4.90
C ALA A 80 9.39 -11.32 4.34
N THR A 81 10.02 -12.07 3.45
CA THR A 81 11.29 -11.70 2.80
C THR A 81 11.13 -10.52 1.84
N GLU A 82 10.09 -10.54 1.00
CA GLU A 82 9.78 -9.41 0.12
C GLU A 82 9.43 -8.16 0.92
N LYS A 83 8.65 -8.32 2.00
CA LYS A 83 8.32 -7.22 2.91
C LYS A 83 9.58 -6.60 3.50
N LYS A 84 10.51 -7.40 4.02
CA LYS A 84 11.78 -6.92 4.59
C LYS A 84 12.69 -6.26 3.57
N SER A 85 12.69 -6.71 2.32
CA SER A 85 13.63 -6.22 1.30
C SER A 85 13.12 -5.05 0.48
N SER A 86 11.81 -5.00 0.20
CA SER A 86 11.23 -4.06 -0.78
C SER A 86 10.15 -3.16 -0.21
N TYR A 87 9.57 -3.51 0.93
CA TYR A 87 8.44 -2.81 1.53
C TYR A 87 8.68 -2.44 3.00
N SER A 88 9.96 -2.32 3.42
CA SER A 88 10.33 -2.00 4.81
C SER A 88 9.96 -0.58 5.22
N ASP A 89 9.98 0.35 4.26
CA ASP A 89 9.76 1.79 4.48
C ASP A 89 8.33 2.23 4.11
N VAL A 90 7.42 1.25 4.02
CA VAL A 90 5.99 1.46 3.75
C VAL A 90 5.26 1.52 5.08
N ASP A 91 4.40 2.52 5.27
CA ASP A 91 3.68 2.70 6.54
C ASP A 91 2.58 1.65 6.69
N ARG A 92 1.92 1.30 5.57
CA ARG A 92 0.83 0.31 5.56
C ARG A 92 0.84 -0.53 4.29
N LEU A 93 0.78 -1.84 4.47
CA LEU A 93 0.48 -2.81 3.42
C LEU A 93 -0.99 -3.21 3.51
N MET A 94 -1.69 -3.11 2.39
CA MET A 94 -3.08 -3.50 2.24
C MET A 94 -3.22 -4.48 1.07
N VAL A 95 -4.32 -5.20 1.01
CA VAL A 95 -4.63 -6.12 -0.10
C VAL A 95 -6.06 -5.91 -0.57
N PHE A 96 -6.30 -6.05 -1.87
CA PHE A 96 -7.64 -6.02 -2.42
C PHE A 96 -8.53 -7.07 -1.73
N GLN A 97 -9.73 -6.64 -1.35
CA GLN A 97 -10.75 -7.52 -0.79
C GLN A 97 -12.10 -7.19 -1.41
N GLY A 98 -12.66 -8.15 -2.15
CA GLY A 98 -13.95 -8.03 -2.82
C GLY A 98 -13.83 -7.94 -4.35
N ASN A 99 -14.79 -7.27 -4.99
CA ASN A 99 -14.83 -7.16 -6.45
C ASN A 99 -13.75 -6.19 -6.95
N GLU A 100 -12.69 -6.73 -7.57
CA GLU A 100 -11.56 -5.92 -8.04
C GLU A 100 -11.94 -4.84 -9.06
N MET A 101 -12.93 -5.08 -9.93
CA MET A 101 -13.37 -4.09 -10.90
C MET A 101 -14.08 -2.92 -10.22
N ALA A 102 -14.89 -3.19 -9.19
CA ALA A 102 -15.50 -2.14 -8.39
C ALA A 102 -14.45 -1.33 -7.62
N ILE A 103 -13.42 -1.99 -7.07
CA ILE A 103 -12.30 -1.31 -6.39
C ILE A 103 -11.52 -0.44 -7.39
N ARG A 104 -11.16 -0.97 -8.56
CA ARG A 104 -10.44 -0.19 -9.60
C ARG A 104 -11.27 1.01 -10.05
N PHE A 105 -12.58 0.83 -10.25
CA PHE A 105 -13.50 1.88 -10.65
C PHE A 105 -13.61 2.98 -9.58
N SER A 106 -13.66 2.62 -8.30
CA SER A 106 -13.73 3.60 -7.21
C SER A 106 -12.42 4.38 -7.03
N VAL A 107 -11.27 3.77 -7.34
CA VAL A 107 -9.98 4.47 -7.37
C VAL A 107 -9.89 5.43 -8.55
N ASN A 108 -10.11 4.93 -9.77
CA ASN A 108 -10.10 5.72 -10.98
C ASN A 108 -10.83 4.95 -12.10
N PRO A 109 -11.98 5.43 -12.63
CA PRO A 109 -12.72 4.76 -13.69
C PRO A 109 -11.94 4.50 -14.99
N SER A 110 -10.86 5.24 -15.23
CA SER A 110 -9.98 5.06 -16.38
C SER A 110 -8.84 4.06 -16.14
N TRP A 111 -8.63 3.61 -14.90
CA TRP A 111 -7.55 2.68 -14.58
C TRP A 111 -7.87 1.27 -15.10
N ARG A 112 -6.97 0.74 -15.92
CA ARG A 112 -7.12 -0.56 -16.60
C ARG A 112 -6.40 -1.72 -15.88
N GLY A 113 -6.01 -1.52 -14.61
CA GLY A 113 -5.31 -2.54 -13.82
C GLY A 113 -3.81 -2.65 -14.07
N LEU A 114 -3.21 -1.73 -14.85
CA LEU A 114 -1.76 -1.64 -15.00
C LEU A 114 -1.10 -1.30 -13.66
N THR A 115 -0.03 -2.01 -13.30
CA THR A 115 0.76 -1.78 -12.08
C THR A 115 2.21 -1.45 -12.43
N PRO A 116 2.90 -0.59 -11.65
CA PRO A 116 2.35 0.15 -10.52
C PRO A 116 1.41 1.26 -10.98
N PHE A 117 0.34 1.50 -10.23
CA PHE A 117 -0.52 2.68 -10.38
C PHE A 117 -0.38 3.51 -9.12
N VAL A 118 0.01 4.78 -9.26
CA VAL A 118 0.34 5.65 -8.13
C VAL A 118 -0.69 6.76 -8.02
N THR A 119 -1.20 6.98 -6.82
CA THR A 119 -2.06 8.12 -6.52
C THR A 119 -1.42 8.98 -5.45
N LEU A 120 -1.42 10.29 -5.68
CA LEU A 120 -1.00 11.30 -4.72
C LEU A 120 -2.24 12.02 -4.21
N ILE A 121 -2.54 11.90 -2.91
CA ILE A 121 -3.65 12.57 -2.24
C ILE A 121 -3.06 13.65 -1.35
N ASN A 122 -3.39 14.92 -1.58
CA ASN A 122 -2.86 16.02 -0.77
C ASN A 122 -3.74 16.35 0.46
N LYS A 123 -3.26 17.25 1.32
CA LYS A 123 -4.02 17.79 2.48
C LYS A 123 -5.33 18.53 2.11
N ALA A 124 -5.60 18.80 0.83
CA ALA A 124 -6.86 19.37 0.37
C ALA A 124 -7.87 18.29 -0.07
N GLY A 125 -7.45 17.03 -0.18
CA GLY A 125 -8.25 15.94 -0.75
C GLY A 125 -8.19 15.86 -2.28
N GLU A 126 -7.28 16.60 -2.93
CA GLU A 126 -7.08 16.52 -4.37
C GLU A 126 -6.21 15.32 -4.70
N VAL A 127 -6.57 14.61 -5.79
CA VAL A 127 -5.91 13.38 -6.21
C VAL A 127 -5.24 13.57 -7.56
N THR A 128 -3.97 13.19 -7.66
CA THR A 128 -3.25 13.03 -8.94
C THR A 128 -2.91 11.58 -9.19
N TYR A 129 -3.10 11.11 -10.42
CA TYR A 129 -2.93 9.70 -10.81
C TYR A 129 -1.76 9.52 -11.78
N PHE A 130 -1.04 8.40 -11.67
CA PHE A 130 0.06 8.04 -12.56
C PHE A 130 0.04 6.53 -12.88
N ASN A 131 0.20 6.21 -14.16
CA ASN A 131 0.56 4.85 -14.59
C ASN A 131 2.09 4.73 -14.48
N GLY A 132 2.59 4.08 -13.44
CA GLY A 132 4.01 4.00 -13.13
C GLY A 132 4.47 5.01 -12.08
N GLU A 133 5.79 5.18 -11.99
CA GLU A 133 6.40 6.19 -11.11
C GLU A 133 6.02 7.61 -11.57
N PRO A 134 5.58 8.49 -10.66
CA PRO A 134 5.36 9.89 -11.00
C PRO A 134 6.63 10.55 -11.56
N PRO A 135 6.55 11.38 -12.61
CA PRO A 135 7.72 12.11 -13.11
C PRO A 135 8.36 12.94 -12.00
N ALA A 136 9.70 12.94 -11.92
CA ALA A 136 10.44 13.55 -10.81
C ALA A 136 10.06 15.02 -10.54
N ARG A 137 9.81 15.81 -11.59
CA ARG A 137 9.36 17.20 -11.47
C ARG A 137 7.97 17.30 -10.81
N ALA A 138 7.04 16.43 -11.20
CA ALA A 138 5.68 16.42 -10.67
C ALA A 138 5.68 15.99 -9.20
N LEU A 139 6.43 14.93 -8.87
CA LEU A 139 6.55 14.43 -7.50
C LEU A 139 7.19 15.47 -6.57
N ARG A 140 8.28 16.11 -6.99
CA ARG A 140 8.92 17.17 -6.20
C ARG A 140 7.97 18.35 -5.96
N ALA A 141 7.31 18.83 -7.01
CA ALA A 141 6.36 19.94 -6.87
C ALA A 141 5.20 19.60 -5.93
N TRP A 142 4.76 18.34 -5.90
CA TRP A 142 3.75 17.87 -4.96
C TRP A 142 4.30 17.79 -3.52
N LEU A 143 5.47 17.17 -3.31
CA LEU A 143 6.13 17.08 -1.99
C LEU A 143 6.41 18.46 -1.38
N ASP A 144 6.85 19.43 -2.20
CA ASP A 144 7.08 20.81 -1.75
C ASP A 144 5.79 21.50 -1.27
N ARG A 145 4.63 21.12 -1.80
CA ARG A 145 3.33 21.60 -1.31
C ARG A 145 2.95 20.92 -0.01
N GLU A 146 3.19 19.62 0.14
CA GLU A 146 2.87 18.89 1.37
C GLU A 146 3.76 19.29 2.55
N ALA A 147 4.98 19.78 2.28
CA ALA A 147 5.92 20.27 3.29
C ALA A 147 5.54 21.63 3.89
N ARG A 148 4.65 22.38 3.23
CA ARG A 148 4.09 23.64 3.73
C ARG A 148 2.94 23.38 4.69
#